data_AF-A0A7W0YAC9-F1
#
_entry.id   AF-A0A7W0YAC9-F1
#
_cell.length_a   1.000
_cell.length_b   1.000
_cell.length_c   1.000
_cell.angle_alpha   90.00
_cell.angle_beta   90.00
_cell.angle_gamma   90.00
#
_symmetry.space_group_name_H-M   'P 1'
#
loop_
_entity.id
_entity.type
_entity.pdbx_description
1 polymer ?
#
loop_
_entity_poly.entity_id
_entity_poly.type
_entity_poly.pdbx_seq_one_letter_code
_entity_poly.pdbx_strand_id
1 'polypeptide(L)'
;QVIGLQRMAADRARQIQRLDAALPGMGGIGVPIRDDAGQVIAALSVGASSDRIRRRETELAEMLKKEAMILMRAMAQPAKPGALKMIKVS
;
A
#
# COMPACT_ATOMS: atom_id res chain seq x y z
N GLN A 1 -0.77 -10.60 4.41
CA GLN A 1 -0.28 -9.56 5.34
C GLN A 1 -1.42 -8.56 5.56
N VAL A 2 -2.28 -8.83 6.55
CA VAL A 2 -3.47 -8.00 6.87
C VAL A 2 -3.14 -6.90 7.91
N ILE A 3 -2.01 -7.05 8.61
CA ILE A 3 -1.58 -6.19 9.74
C ILE A 3 -1.21 -4.76 9.30
N GLY A 4 -0.70 -4.58 8.06
CA GLY A 4 -0.28 -3.26 7.57
C GLY A 4 -1.43 -2.28 7.36
N LEU A 5 -2.61 -2.74 6.95
CA LEU A 5 -3.76 -1.88 6.67
C LEU A 5 -4.33 -1.26 7.94
N GLN A 6 -4.52 -2.06 8.99
CA GLN A 6 -5.05 -1.58 10.28
C GLN A 6 -4.11 -0.54 10.91
N ARG A 7 -2.79 -0.74 10.78
CA ARG A 7 -1.79 0.19 11.32
C ARG A 7 -1.73 1.51 10.53
N MET A 8 -1.93 1.47 9.21
CA MET A 8 -2.05 2.68 8.40
C MET A 8 -3.38 3.41 8.61
N ALA A 9 -4.47 2.67 8.84
CA ALA A 9 -5.76 3.26 9.19
C ALA A 9 -5.72 3.94 10.56
N ALA A 10 -4.99 3.37 11.53
CA ALA A 10 -4.83 3.93 12.87
C ALA A 10 -4.00 5.21 12.89
N ASP A 11 -3.01 5.35 12.00
CA ASP A 11 -2.16 6.54 11.90
C ASP A 11 -2.45 7.31 10.61
N ARG A 12 -3.61 7.99 10.57
CA ARG A 12 -4.08 8.77 9.41
C ARG A 12 -3.07 9.85 8.95
N ALA A 13 -2.17 10.30 9.82
CA ALA A 13 -1.18 11.33 9.50
C ALA A 13 0.06 10.76 8.80
N ARG A 14 0.37 9.46 8.96
CA ARG A 14 1.52 8.83 8.31
C ARG A 14 1.22 8.49 6.87
N GLN A 15 1.95 9.13 5.97
CA GLN A 15 1.96 8.80 4.54
C GLN A 15 2.79 7.55 4.23
N ILE A 16 3.72 7.18 5.12
CA ILE A 16 4.69 6.10 4.92
C ILE A 16 4.86 5.36 6.24
N GLN A 17 4.75 4.02 6.22
CA GLN A 17 5.04 3.18 7.38
C GLN A 17 6.10 2.15 7.06
N ARG A 18 7.09 2.03 7.95
CA ARG A 18 7.99 0.88 7.97
C ARG A 18 7.25 -0.31 8.58
N LEU A 19 7.25 -1.42 7.86
CA LEU A 19 6.67 -2.67 8.30
C LEU A 19 7.81 -3.57 8.77
N ASP A 20 7.77 -3.99 10.03
CA ASP A 20 8.62 -5.08 10.50
C ASP A 20 8.06 -6.37 9.89
N ALA A 21 8.86 -7.06 9.08
CA ALA A 21 8.41 -8.28 8.44
C ALA A 21 8.44 -9.44 9.43
N ALA A 22 7.57 -10.43 9.22
CA ALA A 22 7.53 -11.65 10.04
C ALA A 22 8.81 -12.49 9.93
N LEU A 23 9.67 -12.23 8.94
CA LEU A 23 10.99 -12.86 8.82
C LEU A 23 12.11 -11.92 9.28
N PRO A 24 13.05 -12.43 10.11
CA PRO A 24 14.26 -11.69 10.49
C PRO A 24 15.03 -11.17 9.27
N GLY A 25 15.51 -9.93 9.35
CA GLY A 25 16.27 -9.30 8.27
C GLY A 25 15.41 -8.79 7.11
N MET A 26 14.09 -9.01 7.10
CA MET A 26 13.17 -8.39 6.16
C MET A 26 12.48 -7.16 6.77
N GLY A 27 12.31 -6.13 5.96
CA GLY A 27 11.53 -4.95 6.27
C GLY A 27 10.63 -4.59 5.10
N GLY A 28 9.72 -3.65 5.31
CA GLY A 28 8.87 -3.14 4.25
C GLY A 28 8.55 -1.67 4.41
N ILE A 29 8.06 -1.08 3.32
CA ILE A 29 7.49 0.26 3.28
C ILE A 29 6.07 0.11 2.74
N GLY A 30 5.12 0.83 3.33
CA GLY A 30 3.78 0.90 2.78
C GLY A 30 3.16 2.29 2.88
N VAL A 31 2.22 2.53 1.97
CA VAL A 31 1.45 3.76 1.81
C VAL A 31 -0.05 3.43 1.80
N PRO A 32 -0.90 4.25 2.43
CA PRO A 32 -2.34 4.03 2.40
C PRO A 32 -2.92 4.41 1.05
N ILE A 33 -3.94 3.68 0.63
CA ILE A 33 -4.82 4.01 -0.48
C ILE A 33 -6.12 4.53 0.11
N ARG A 34 -6.57 5.70 -0.33
CA ARG A 34 -7.76 6.36 0.18
C ARG A 34 -8.84 6.49 -0.87
N ASP A 35 -10.09 6.54 -0.44
CA ASP A 35 -11.21 6.98 -1.27
C ASP A 35 -11.34 8.51 -1.30
N ASP A 36 -12.32 9.01 -2.04
CA ASP A 36 -12.61 10.44 -2.17
C ASP A 36 -13.06 11.08 -0.84
N ALA A 37 -13.56 10.27 0.10
CA ALA A 37 -13.90 10.70 1.47
C ALA A 37 -12.67 10.71 2.40
N GLY A 38 -11.47 10.40 1.89
CA GLY A 38 -10.22 10.34 2.64
C GLY A 38 -10.08 9.10 3.56
N GLN A 39 -11.00 8.14 3.45
CA GLN A 39 -10.98 6.88 4.21
C GLN A 39 -9.92 5.97 3.64
N VAL A 40 -9.15 5.32 4.52
CA VAL A 40 -8.18 4.31 4.10
C VAL A 40 -8.94 3.02 3.76
N ILE A 41 -8.99 2.67 2.48
CA ILE A 41 -9.70 1.49 1.98
C ILE A 41 -8.75 0.33 1.67
N ALA A 42 -7.47 0.63 1.44
CA ALA A 42 -6.43 -0.35 1.14
C ALA A 42 -5.04 0.20 1.49
N ALA A 43 -4.01 -0.62 1.32
CA ALA A 43 -2.62 -0.24 1.50
C ALA A 43 -1.77 -0.87 0.39
N LEU A 44 -0.84 -0.09 -0.17
CA LEU A 44 0.18 -0.58 -1.08
C LEU A 44 1.50 -0.70 -0.32
N SER A 45 2.16 -1.84 -0.40
CA SER A 45 3.42 -2.07 0.32
C SER A 45 4.43 -2.87 -0.49
N VAL A 46 5.71 -2.61 -0.26
CA VAL A 46 6.84 -3.39 -0.77
C VAL A 46 7.64 -3.96 0.39
N GLY A 47 8.05 -5.22 0.28
CA GLY A 47 8.93 -5.89 1.24
C GLY A 47 10.27 -6.27 0.60
N ALA A 48 11.36 -6.08 1.34
CA ALA A 48 12.70 -6.45 0.91
C ALA A 48 13.61 -6.71 2.13
N SER A 49 14.90 -7.01 1.91
CA SER A 49 15.88 -6.99 3.00
C SER A 49 15.90 -5.60 3.66
N SER A 50 15.98 -5.58 4.97
CA SER A 50 16.00 -4.37 5.79
C SER A 50 17.08 -3.38 5.36
N ASP A 51 18.24 -3.87 4.93
CA ASP A 51 19.32 -3.02 4.42
C ASP A 51 18.95 -2.33 3.11
N ARG A 52 18.27 -3.04 2.20
CA ARG A 52 17.79 -2.45 0.94
C ARG A 52 16.70 -1.41 1.19
N ILE A 53 15.79 -1.70 2.12
CA ILE A 53 14.74 -0.76 2.54
C ILE A 53 15.37 0.49 3.15
N ARG A 54 16.30 0.34 4.11
CA ARG A 54 16.92 1.47 4.81
C ARG A 54 17.74 2.37 3.87
N ARG A 55 18.46 1.79 2.90
CA ARG A 55 19.27 2.56 1.94
C ARG A 55 18.44 3.41 0.97
N ARG A 56 17.20 3.02 0.69
CA ARG A 56 16.36 3.64 -0.36
C ARG A 56 15.00 4.07 0.15
N GLU A 57 14.86 4.27 1.46
CA GLU A 57 13.55 4.43 2.09
C GLU A 57 12.75 5.58 1.49
N THR A 58 13.36 6.76 1.39
CA THR A 58 12.71 7.94 0.82
C THR A 58 12.34 7.73 -0.65
N GLU A 59 13.26 7.18 -1.45
CA GLU A 59 13.04 6.92 -2.88
C GLU A 59 11.90 5.92 -3.10
N LEU A 60 11.93 4.79 -2.39
CA LEU A 60 10.91 3.75 -2.45
C LEU A 60 9.55 4.28 -2.00
N ALA A 61 9.53 5.10 -0.95
CA ALA A 61 8.30 5.68 -0.46
C ALA A 61 7.68 6.67 -1.46
N GLU A 62 8.49 7.51 -2.10
CA GLU A 62 8.01 8.43 -3.16
C GLU A 62 7.52 7.67 -4.40
N MET A 63 8.19 6.58 -4.78
CA MET A 63 7.71 5.69 -5.84
C MET A 63 6.38 5.03 -5.47
N LEU A 64 6.26 4.50 -4.25
CA LEU A 64 5.02 3.90 -3.77
C LEU A 64 3.87 4.91 -3.71
N LYS A 65 4.13 6.16 -3.28
CA LYS A 65 3.13 7.23 -3.31
C LYS A 65 2.62 7.51 -4.72
N LYS A 66 3.52 7.60 -5.70
CA LYS A 66 3.15 7.79 -7.12
C LYS A 66 2.26 6.66 -7.60
N GLU A 67 2.62 5.42 -7.30
CA GLU A 67 1.83 4.26 -7.68
C GLU A 67 0.46 4.24 -6.99
N ALA A 68 0.41 4.55 -5.69
CA ALA A 68 -0.85 4.67 -4.95
C ALA A 68 -1.75 5.76 -5.54
N MET A 69 -1.20 6.90 -5.99
CA MET A 69 -1.98 7.93 -6.67
C MET A 69 -2.55 7.45 -8.02
N ILE A 70 -1.79 6.64 -8.77
CA ILE A 70 -2.28 6.04 -10.03
C ILE A 70 -3.47 5.12 -9.73
N LEU A 71 -3.34 4.27 -8.70
CA LEU A 71 -4.41 3.37 -8.27
C LEU A 71 -5.64 4.14 -7.79
N MET A 72 -5.48 5.18 -6.97
CA MET A 72 -6.57 6.04 -6.50
C MET A 72 -7.32 6.66 -7.69
N ARG A 73 -6.60 7.21 -8.68
CA ARG A 73 -7.19 7.78 -9.90
C ARG A 73 -7.91 6.74 -10.76
N ALA A 74 -7.39 5.51 -10.82
CA ALA A 74 -8.03 4.43 -11.57
C ALA A 74 -9.32 3.96 -10.88
N MET A 75 -9.35 3.91 -9.54
CA MET A 75 -10.54 3.52 -8.78
C MET A 75 -11.61 4.60 -8.70
N ALA A 76 -11.24 5.88 -8.80
CA ALA A 76 -12.20 6.99 -8.90
C ALA A 76 -12.97 6.98 -10.23
N GLN A 77 -12.47 6.29 -11.25
CA GLN A 77 -13.20 6.08 -12.49
C GLN A 77 -14.20 4.94 -12.31
N PRO A 78 -15.45 5.09 -12.77
CA PRO A 78 -16.41 3.99 -12.72
C PRO A 78 -15.82 2.79 -13.47
N ALA A 79 -15.79 1.64 -12.80
CA ALA A 79 -15.33 0.40 -13.42
C ALA A 79 -16.14 0.18 -14.70
N LYS A 80 -15.46 -0.06 -15.82
CA LYS A 80 -16.14 -0.44 -17.06
C LYS A 80 -17.02 -1.67 -16.76
N PRO A 81 -18.30 -1.67 -17.17
CA PRO A 81 -19.16 -2.84 -17.00
C PRO A 81 -18.44 -4.10 -17.51
N GLY A 82 -18.27 -5.10 -16.65
CA GLY A 82 -17.59 -6.37 -16.98
C GLY A 82 -16.09 -6.46 -16.64
N ALA A 83 -15.46 -5.46 -16.01
CA ALA A 83 -14.04 -5.50 -15.66
C ALA A 83 -13.68 -6.44 -14.49
N LEU A 84 -14.63 -6.71 -13.58
CA LEU A 84 -14.41 -7.63 -12.45
C LEU A 84 -14.76 -9.05 -12.87
N LYS A 85 -13.78 -9.78 -13.42
CA LYS A 85 -13.87 -11.24 -13.50
C LYS A 85 -13.72 -11.79 -12.08
N MET A 86 -14.82 -12.30 -11.54
CA MET A 86 -14.85 -13.01 -10.26
C MET A 86 -13.94 -14.25 -10.37
N ILE A 87 -12.79 -14.21 -9.72
CA ILE A 87 -11.93 -15.39 -9.56
C ILE A 87 -12.65 -16.30 -8.57
N LYS A 88 -13.33 -17.32 -9.09
CA LYS A 88 -13.89 -18.39 -8.27
C LYS A 88 -12.74 -19.31 -7.88
N VAL A 89 -12.30 -19.22 -6.64
CA VAL A 89 -11.38 -20.22 -6.06
C VAL A 89 -12.25 -21.43 -5.72
N SER A 90 -12.11 -22.48 -6.52
CA SER A 90 -12.64 -23.82 -6.24
C SER A 90 -11.71 -24.58 -5.30
#